data_AF-A0A7R9ZI06-F1
#
_entry.id   AF-A0A7R9ZI06-F1
#
_cell.length_a   1.000
_cell.length_b   1.000
_cell.length_c   1.000
_cell.angle_alpha   90.00
_cell.angle_beta   90.00
_cell.angle_gamma   90.00
#
_symmetry.space_group_name_H-M   'P 1'
#
loop_
_entity.id
_entity.type
_entity.pdbx_description
1 polymer ?
#
loop_
_entity_poly.entity_id
_entity_poly.type
_entity_poly.pdbx_seq_one_letter_code
_entity_poly.pdbx_strand_id
1 'polypeptide(L)'
;LAFAVSQHSRFKRGVWRRCPVALLHHTFPSSCVRFVLCCCRIALQPHQSVKMAEAAGFDVDAPTLNRFVMANTRDHELVILLNAIATSCKLITSAVQRAGVAKLYGLAGEVNSTGDDQKKLDVMSNDFMINALINSGVCSVLVSEENEEPIIVPKEKAGKFCVAFDPLDGSSNIDCNVSVGTIFSVYERKAGSEGTVEDLLRSGAECICAGYCVYSSAVELVFTFQGGKVHGFCLDSTIGEFVHTRVNMQFPEDGGKKIFSCNEGNVNYWDKPIQDAVAEFKKGPKPYTARYVGSMVADIHRTLLYGGIYMYP
;
A
#
# COMPACT_ATOMS: atom_id res chain seq x y z
N LEU A 1 -35.15 16.57 7.61
CA LEU A 1 -34.01 16.13 8.45
C LEU A 1 -33.81 16.95 9.74
N ALA A 2 -34.73 17.84 10.15
CA ALA A 2 -34.54 18.71 11.32
C ALA A 2 -35.39 18.32 12.57
N PHE A 3 -35.98 17.13 12.63
CA PHE A 3 -36.80 16.70 13.77
C PHE A 3 -36.30 15.42 14.47
N ALA A 4 -35.19 14.83 14.01
CA ALA A 4 -34.70 13.54 14.50
C ALA A 4 -33.60 13.64 15.58
N VAL A 5 -33.23 14.84 16.04
CA VAL A 5 -32.11 15.04 17.00
C VAL A 5 -32.58 15.18 18.46
N SER A 6 -33.89 15.13 18.75
CA SER A 6 -34.39 15.52 20.08
C SER A 6 -34.49 14.41 21.15
N GLN A 7 -34.29 13.12 20.86
CA GLN A 7 -34.54 12.06 21.86
C GLN A 7 -33.42 11.03 22.01
N HIS A 8 -32.17 11.50 22.02
CA HIS A 8 -31.02 10.72 22.51
C HIS A 8 -30.77 11.00 23.99
N SER A 9 -31.70 10.59 24.86
CA SER A 9 -31.34 10.31 26.25
C SER A 9 -32.30 9.27 26.83
N ARG A 10 -31.72 8.26 27.50
CA ARG A 10 -32.38 7.12 28.16
C ARG A 10 -32.78 5.98 27.23
N PHE A 11 -31.84 5.09 26.89
CA PHE A 11 -32.10 3.65 27.00
C PHE A 11 -30.80 2.90 27.27
N LYS A 12 -30.73 2.28 28.45
CA LYS A 12 -29.62 1.44 28.92
C LYS A 12 -29.53 0.16 28.08
N ARG A 13 -28.30 -0.34 27.97
CA ARG A 13 -27.93 -1.62 27.35
C ARG A 13 -28.84 -2.76 27.82
N GLY A 14 -29.37 -3.53 26.87
CA GLY A 14 -29.79 -4.91 27.10
C GLY A 14 -31.28 -5.23 27.06
N VAL A 15 -32.00 -5.00 25.95
CA VAL A 15 -33.21 -5.79 25.59
C VAL A 15 -33.40 -5.78 24.05
N TRP A 16 -32.64 -6.60 23.32
CA TRP A 16 -32.90 -6.89 21.90
C TRP A 16 -33.32 -8.36 21.70
N ARG A 17 -34.24 -8.85 22.54
CA ARG A 17 -34.92 -10.11 22.29
C ARG A 17 -36.41 -9.92 22.56
N ARG A 18 -37.19 -9.90 21.47
CA ARG A 18 -38.65 -9.72 21.37
C ARG A 18 -39.12 -8.27 21.30
N CYS A 19 -39.13 -7.72 20.08
CA CYS A 19 -40.05 -6.64 19.73
C CYS A 19 -41.33 -7.30 19.16
N PRO A 20 -42.51 -7.18 19.80
CA PRO A 20 -43.75 -7.70 19.24
C PRO A 20 -44.21 -6.80 18.09
N VAL A 21 -44.47 -7.40 16.94
CA VAL A 21 -44.96 -6.78 15.69
C VAL A 21 -46.29 -6.01 15.87
N ALA A 22 -46.94 -6.11 17.04
CA ALA A 22 -48.25 -5.55 17.31
C ALA A 22 -48.31 -4.02 17.52
N LEU A 23 -47.18 -3.33 17.72
CA LEU A 23 -47.19 -1.89 18.07
C LEU A 23 -46.98 -0.93 16.87
N LEU A 24 -46.73 -1.44 15.67
CA LEU A 24 -46.44 -0.62 14.48
C LEU A 24 -47.68 -0.29 13.61
N HIS A 25 -48.85 -0.83 13.94
CA HIS A 25 -50.07 -0.63 13.14
C HIS A 25 -50.88 0.62 13.48
N HIS A 26 -50.57 1.34 14.55
CA HIS A 26 -51.40 2.46 15.02
C HIS A 26 -50.90 3.86 14.66
N THR A 27 -49.74 4.01 14.02
CA THR A 27 -49.13 5.33 13.80
C THR A 27 -48.59 5.61 12.40
N PHE A 28 -48.68 4.65 11.45
CA PHE A 28 -48.17 4.87 10.09
C PHE A 28 -49.10 4.27 9.02
N PRO A 29 -49.32 4.96 7.88
CA PRO A 29 -50.05 4.38 6.75
C PRO A 29 -49.32 3.13 6.23
N SER A 30 -50.11 2.11 5.84
CA SER A 30 -49.66 0.76 5.49
C SER A 30 -48.58 0.67 4.41
N SER A 31 -48.41 1.74 3.61
CA SER A 31 -47.36 1.89 2.61
C SER A 31 -45.97 2.13 3.21
N CYS A 32 -45.85 2.89 4.31
CA CYS A 32 -44.57 3.18 4.96
C CYS A 32 -44.01 1.95 5.70
N VAL A 33 -44.87 1.15 6.34
CA VAL A 33 -44.47 -0.09 7.04
C VAL A 33 -43.98 -1.14 6.05
N ARG A 34 -44.60 -1.23 4.86
CA ARG A 34 -44.11 -2.09 3.76
C ARG A 34 -42.76 -1.64 3.22
N PHE A 35 -42.50 -0.34 3.14
CA PHE A 35 -41.22 0.17 2.65
C PHE A 35 -40.06 -0.12 3.62
N VAL A 36 -40.27 0.08 4.92
CA VAL A 36 -39.26 -0.23 5.96
C VAL A 36 -39.00 -1.73 6.06
N LEU A 37 -40.04 -2.57 5.98
CA LEU A 37 -39.87 -4.04 5.95
C LEU A 37 -39.25 -4.54 4.64
N CYS A 38 -39.47 -3.85 3.52
CA CYS A 38 -38.81 -4.14 2.24
C CYS A 38 -37.31 -3.83 2.33
N CYS A 39 -36.92 -2.67 2.86
CA CYS A 39 -35.51 -2.32 3.10
C CYS A 39 -34.82 -3.29 4.09
N CYS A 40 -35.51 -3.73 5.15
CA CYS A 40 -34.95 -4.75 6.06
C CYS A 40 -34.87 -6.16 5.44
N ARG A 41 -35.76 -6.53 4.51
CA ARG A 41 -35.68 -7.82 3.81
C ARG A 41 -34.66 -7.85 2.68
N ILE A 42 -34.43 -6.72 2.02
CA ILE A 42 -33.35 -6.58 1.01
C ILE A 42 -31.97 -6.71 1.67
N ALA A 43 -31.84 -6.41 2.96
CA ALA A 43 -30.60 -6.59 3.72
C ALA A 43 -30.28 -8.06 4.14
N LEU A 44 -31.14 -9.03 3.81
CA LEU A 44 -31.02 -10.41 4.34
C LEU A 44 -30.97 -11.52 3.28
N GLN A 45 -30.58 -11.22 2.04
CA GLN A 45 -30.26 -12.27 1.06
C GLN A 45 -28.87 -12.11 0.42
N PRO A 46 -27.79 -12.55 1.10
CA PRO A 46 -26.47 -12.69 0.47
C PRO A 46 -26.28 -14.04 -0.23
N HIS A 47 -27.17 -15.02 -0.08
CA HIS A 47 -26.78 -16.43 -0.29
C HIS A 47 -26.89 -17.01 -1.71
N GLN A 48 -27.50 -16.33 -2.68
CA GLN A 48 -27.69 -16.89 -4.03
C GLN A 48 -26.78 -16.30 -5.11
N SER A 49 -26.41 -15.01 -5.02
CA SER A 49 -25.48 -14.36 -5.96
C SER A 49 -24.02 -14.75 -5.73
N VAL A 50 -23.64 -15.05 -4.48
CA VAL A 50 -22.26 -15.42 -4.11
C VAL A 50 -21.81 -16.73 -4.77
N LYS A 51 -22.70 -17.73 -4.88
CA LYS A 51 -22.35 -19.06 -5.38
C LYS A 51 -22.01 -19.12 -6.88
N MET A 52 -22.47 -18.17 -7.68
CA MET A 52 -22.20 -18.13 -9.12
C MET A 52 -20.87 -17.45 -9.45
N ALA A 53 -20.43 -16.50 -8.62
CA ALA A 53 -19.17 -15.77 -8.82
C ALA A 53 -17.95 -16.54 -8.30
N GLU A 54 -18.10 -17.31 -7.23
CA GLU A 54 -17.05 -18.23 -6.72
C GLU A 54 -16.61 -19.24 -7.79
N ALA A 55 -17.52 -19.69 -8.66
CA ALA A 55 -17.23 -20.61 -9.76
C ALA A 55 -16.42 -19.96 -10.91
N ALA A 56 -16.37 -18.63 -10.98
CA ALA A 56 -15.58 -17.86 -11.95
C ALA A 56 -14.25 -17.35 -11.35
N GLY A 57 -13.93 -17.71 -10.10
CA GLY A 57 -12.73 -17.24 -9.41
C GLY A 57 -12.77 -15.77 -8.99
N PHE A 58 -13.92 -15.11 -9.09
CA PHE A 58 -14.11 -13.72 -8.67
C PHE A 58 -14.72 -13.71 -7.26
N ASP A 59 -13.92 -13.33 -6.26
CA ASP A 59 -14.40 -13.16 -4.89
C ASP A 59 -15.24 -11.88 -4.79
N VAL A 60 -16.57 -12.06 -4.72
CA VAL A 60 -17.55 -10.98 -4.62
C VAL A 60 -17.55 -10.27 -3.27
N ASP A 61 -16.89 -10.82 -2.25
CA ASP A 61 -16.73 -10.19 -0.94
C ASP A 61 -15.27 -9.79 -0.65
N ALA A 62 -14.41 -9.78 -1.68
CA ALA A 62 -13.02 -9.36 -1.54
C ALA A 62 -12.95 -7.95 -0.93
N PRO A 63 -12.29 -7.77 0.23
CA PRO A 63 -12.26 -6.47 0.87
C PRO A 63 -11.37 -5.51 0.08
N THR A 64 -11.82 -4.26 -0.07
CA THR A 64 -10.94 -3.17 -0.51
C THR A 64 -9.91 -2.87 0.57
N LEU A 65 -8.81 -2.22 0.19
CA LEU A 65 -7.78 -1.74 1.12
C LEU A 65 -8.41 -1.01 2.32
N ASN A 66 -9.33 -0.10 2.04
CA ASN A 66 -10.06 0.66 3.06
C ASN A 66 -10.78 -0.24 4.06
N ARG A 67 -11.63 -1.16 3.55
CA ARG A 67 -12.37 -2.10 4.39
C ARG A 67 -11.42 -2.97 5.21
N PHE A 68 -10.32 -3.42 4.61
CA PHE A 68 -9.32 -4.23 5.28
C PHE A 68 -8.64 -3.48 6.42
N VAL A 69 -8.11 -2.28 6.17
CA VAL A 69 -7.39 -1.50 7.18
C VAL A 69 -8.35 -1.15 8.33
N MET A 70 -9.55 -0.65 8.04
CA MET A 70 -10.55 -0.33 9.07
C MET A 70 -10.94 -1.53 9.94
N ALA A 71 -10.93 -2.74 9.39
CA ALA A 71 -11.23 -3.96 10.14
C ALA A 71 -10.06 -4.45 11.01
N ASN A 72 -8.82 -4.09 10.66
CA ASN A 72 -7.60 -4.61 11.28
C ASN A 72 -6.86 -3.59 12.16
N THR A 73 -7.23 -2.31 12.11
CA THR A 73 -6.72 -1.28 13.03
C THR A 73 -7.84 -0.54 13.74
N ARG A 74 -7.57 -0.11 14.98
CA ARG A 74 -8.43 0.85 15.71
C ARG A 74 -7.96 2.30 15.52
N ASP A 75 -6.84 2.49 14.85
CA ASP A 75 -6.26 3.79 14.61
C ASP A 75 -6.84 4.41 13.33
N HIS A 76 -7.78 5.33 13.50
CA HIS A 76 -8.42 6.02 12.38
C HIS A 76 -7.45 6.91 11.59
N GLU A 77 -6.41 7.44 12.22
CA GLU A 77 -5.40 8.25 11.54
C GLU A 77 -4.55 7.38 10.63
N LEU A 78 -4.26 6.13 11.02
CA LEU A 78 -3.54 5.17 10.17
C LEU A 78 -4.35 4.78 8.93
N VAL A 79 -5.68 4.69 9.05
CA VAL A 79 -6.58 4.50 7.90
C VAL A 79 -6.45 5.67 6.91
N ILE A 80 -6.44 6.91 7.43
CA ILE A 80 -6.26 8.13 6.61
C ILE A 80 -4.90 8.12 5.92
N LEU A 81 -3.84 7.77 6.64
CA LEU A 81 -2.49 7.68 6.10
C LEU A 81 -2.38 6.69 4.94
N LEU A 82 -2.86 5.45 5.14
CA LEU A 82 -2.78 4.40 4.12
C LEU A 82 -3.64 4.74 2.90
N ASN A 83 -4.74 5.47 3.08
CA ASN A 83 -5.52 6.01 1.97
C ASN A 83 -4.79 7.09 1.18
N ALA A 84 -4.05 7.97 1.86
CA ALA A 84 -3.23 8.98 1.20
C ALA A 84 -2.15 8.30 0.33
N ILE A 85 -1.43 7.32 0.90
CA ILE A 85 -0.42 6.51 0.18
C ILE A 85 -1.05 5.79 -1.02
N ALA A 86 -2.18 5.12 -0.83
CA ALA A 86 -2.87 4.41 -1.91
C ALA A 86 -3.33 5.38 -3.03
N THR A 87 -3.78 6.58 -2.66
CA THR A 87 -4.16 7.61 -3.64
C THR A 87 -2.95 8.07 -4.44
N SER A 88 -1.82 8.34 -3.79
CA SER A 88 -0.57 8.66 -4.48
C SER A 88 -0.13 7.54 -5.42
N CYS A 89 -0.20 6.28 -4.99
CA CYS A 89 0.12 5.13 -5.85
C CYS A 89 -0.76 5.07 -7.10
N LYS A 90 -2.06 5.42 -6.99
CA LYS A 90 -2.97 5.49 -8.15
C LYS A 90 -2.60 6.64 -9.11
N LEU A 91 -2.20 7.80 -8.56
CA LEU A 91 -1.74 8.94 -9.36
C LEU A 91 -0.43 8.62 -10.09
N ILE A 92 0.53 8.02 -9.39
CA ILE A 92 1.81 7.58 -9.95
C ILE A 92 1.57 6.52 -11.04
N THR A 93 0.72 5.53 -10.78
CA THR A 93 0.30 4.54 -11.79
C THR A 93 -0.19 5.21 -13.07
N SER A 94 -1.08 6.20 -12.93
CA SER A 94 -1.63 6.94 -14.07
C SER A 94 -0.56 7.74 -14.83
N ALA A 95 0.46 8.25 -14.14
CA ALA A 95 1.59 8.95 -14.74
C ALA A 95 2.53 7.97 -15.47
N VAL A 96 2.95 6.89 -14.81
CA VAL A 96 3.82 5.84 -15.37
C VAL A 96 3.21 5.22 -16.62
N GLN A 97 1.94 4.83 -16.58
CA GLN A 97 1.25 4.20 -17.73
C GLN A 97 1.09 5.14 -18.93
N ARG A 98 1.11 6.45 -18.71
CA ARG A 98 0.96 7.46 -19.77
C ARG A 98 2.27 8.15 -20.12
N ALA A 99 3.38 7.74 -19.53
CA ALA A 99 4.65 8.46 -19.62
C ALA A 99 5.08 8.75 -21.06
N GLY A 100 4.99 7.76 -21.96
CA GLY A 100 5.34 7.95 -23.37
C GLY A 100 4.40 8.87 -24.13
N VAL A 101 3.10 8.78 -23.89
CA VAL A 101 2.10 9.59 -24.59
C VAL A 101 2.12 11.03 -24.09
N ALA A 102 2.31 11.21 -22.78
CA ALA A 102 2.37 12.52 -22.13
C ALA A 102 3.77 13.16 -22.19
N LYS A 103 4.74 12.54 -22.88
CA LYS A 103 6.13 13.02 -22.99
C LYS A 103 6.78 13.30 -21.63
N LEU A 104 6.49 12.42 -20.66
CA LEU A 104 7.03 12.47 -19.31
C LEU A 104 8.39 11.77 -19.20
N TYR A 105 8.85 11.12 -20.27
CA TYR A 105 10.23 10.63 -20.36
C TYR A 105 11.23 11.80 -20.50
N GLY A 106 12.41 11.60 -19.92
CA GLY A 106 13.53 12.55 -19.96
C GLY A 106 13.62 13.48 -18.75
N LEU A 107 14.65 14.33 -18.79
CA LEU A 107 15.10 15.15 -17.68
C LEU A 107 14.11 16.26 -17.34
N ALA A 108 13.77 16.39 -16.06
CA ALA A 108 13.45 17.67 -15.47
C ALA A 108 14.78 18.46 -15.46
N GLY A 109 14.78 19.72 -15.87
CA GLY A 109 16.01 20.47 -16.16
C GLY A 109 16.93 20.78 -14.96
N GLU A 110 16.84 20.03 -13.86
CA GLU A 110 17.62 20.19 -12.63
C GLU A 110 18.38 18.88 -12.33
N VAL A 111 19.66 19.00 -12.00
CA VAL A 111 20.52 17.88 -11.60
C VAL A 111 20.43 17.78 -10.08
N ASN A 112 19.99 16.64 -9.53
CA ASN A 112 19.97 16.41 -8.09
C ASN A 112 21.41 16.30 -7.53
N SER A 113 21.58 16.58 -6.24
CA SER A 113 22.87 16.50 -5.53
C SER A 113 23.51 15.11 -5.47
N THR A 114 22.75 14.06 -5.77
CA THR A 114 23.20 12.67 -5.93
C THR A 114 23.82 12.37 -7.30
N GLY A 115 23.79 13.32 -8.24
CA GLY A 115 24.42 13.18 -9.57
C GLY A 115 23.59 12.40 -10.59
N ASP A 116 22.37 12.02 -10.23
CA ASP A 116 21.41 11.41 -11.15
C ASP A 116 20.59 12.47 -11.89
N ASP A 117 20.35 12.17 -13.15
CA ASP A 117 19.58 12.92 -14.13
C ASP A 117 18.09 12.90 -13.71
N GLN A 118 17.62 13.92 -12.98
CA GLN A 118 16.29 13.91 -12.35
C GLN A 118 15.19 13.76 -13.41
N LYS A 119 14.46 12.63 -13.43
CA LYS A 119 13.43 12.42 -14.45
C LYS A 119 12.16 13.16 -14.04
N LYS A 120 11.40 13.65 -15.02
CA LYS A 120 10.13 14.36 -14.74
C LYS A 120 9.14 13.53 -13.91
N LEU A 121 9.20 12.20 -14.04
CA LEU A 121 8.34 11.29 -13.29
C LEU A 121 8.76 11.17 -11.82
N ASP A 122 10.03 11.35 -11.51
CA ASP A 122 10.54 11.35 -10.14
C ASP A 122 9.99 12.55 -9.38
N VAL A 123 10.17 13.75 -9.95
CA VAL A 123 9.60 15.01 -9.41
C VAL A 123 8.09 14.89 -9.22
N MET A 124 7.38 14.39 -10.23
CA MET A 124 5.93 14.26 -10.19
C MET A 124 5.46 13.25 -9.13
N SER A 125 6.16 12.13 -8.99
CA SER A 125 5.84 11.10 -8.00
C SER A 125 6.11 11.59 -6.58
N ASN A 126 7.22 12.31 -6.40
CA ASN A 126 7.56 12.96 -5.15
C ASN A 126 6.49 13.98 -4.73
N ASP A 127 6.10 14.88 -5.63
CA ASP A 127 5.05 15.86 -5.39
C ASP A 127 3.71 15.19 -5.02
N PHE A 128 3.34 14.10 -5.69
CA PHE A 128 2.12 13.36 -5.35
C PHE A 128 2.17 12.74 -3.94
N MET A 129 3.31 12.20 -3.53
CA MET A 129 3.48 11.65 -2.18
C MET A 129 3.46 12.75 -1.13
N ILE A 130 4.28 13.79 -1.29
CA ILE A 130 4.37 14.92 -0.35
C ILE A 130 3.01 15.58 -0.18
N ASN A 131 2.34 15.95 -1.28
CA ASN A 131 1.07 16.64 -1.20
C ASN A 131 -0.02 15.78 -0.57
N ALA A 132 -0.11 14.49 -0.88
CA ALA A 132 -1.12 13.62 -0.26
C ALA A 132 -0.84 13.43 1.23
N LEU A 133 0.41 13.21 1.62
CA LEU A 133 0.81 12.98 3.01
C LEU A 133 0.66 14.23 3.89
N ILE A 134 1.04 15.42 3.40
CA ILE A 134 0.81 16.67 4.13
C ILE A 134 -0.69 16.96 4.25
N ASN A 135 -1.44 16.86 3.15
CA ASN A 135 -2.87 17.17 3.15
C ASN A 135 -3.73 16.12 3.88
N SER A 136 -3.17 14.95 4.20
CA SER A 136 -3.81 13.97 5.06
C SER A 136 -4.01 14.48 6.50
N GLY A 137 -3.20 15.46 6.94
CA GLY A 137 -3.24 16.02 8.29
C GLY A 137 -2.75 15.07 9.40
N VAL A 138 -2.25 13.89 9.05
CA VAL A 138 -1.81 12.87 10.03
C VAL A 138 -0.29 12.69 10.09
N CYS A 139 0.47 13.41 9.24
CA CYS A 139 1.93 13.34 9.19
C CYS A 139 2.60 14.55 9.86
N SER A 140 3.76 14.35 10.48
CA SER A 140 4.61 15.39 11.08
C SER A 140 5.96 15.56 10.39
N VAL A 141 6.55 14.47 9.89
CA VAL A 141 7.88 14.48 9.26
C VAL A 141 7.85 13.56 8.06
N LEU A 142 8.35 14.04 6.92
CA LEU A 142 8.53 13.25 5.72
C LEU A 142 10.00 13.23 5.30
N VAL A 143 10.49 12.06 4.90
CA VAL A 143 11.81 11.89 4.27
C VAL A 143 11.58 11.23 2.92
N SER A 144 12.03 11.89 1.86
CA SER A 144 11.96 11.40 0.48
C SER A 144 13.37 11.16 -0.03
N GLU A 145 13.56 10.16 -0.87
CA GLU A 145 14.81 9.98 -1.61
C GLU A 145 15.12 11.21 -2.48
N GLU A 146 14.08 11.88 -2.99
CA GLU A 146 14.18 13.04 -3.91
C GLU A 146 14.40 14.39 -3.19
N ASN A 147 14.52 14.41 -1.87
CA ASN A 147 14.72 15.63 -1.09
C ASN A 147 15.94 15.49 -0.17
N GLU A 148 16.90 16.41 -0.31
CA GLU A 148 18.10 16.46 0.54
C GLU A 148 17.76 16.64 2.03
N GLU A 149 16.80 17.50 2.32
CA GLU A 149 16.40 17.86 3.67
C GLU A 149 15.03 17.26 4.03
N PRO A 150 14.83 16.83 5.29
CA PRO A 150 13.55 16.32 5.75
C PRO A 150 12.48 17.42 5.68
N ILE A 151 11.28 17.03 5.26
CA ILE A 151 10.14 17.92 5.18
C ILE A 151 9.41 17.90 6.53
N ILE A 152 9.56 18.98 7.29
CA ILE A 152 8.91 19.15 8.58
C ILE A 152 7.54 19.81 8.38
N VAL A 153 6.47 19.11 8.75
CA VAL A 153 5.11 19.64 8.65
C VAL A 153 4.90 20.71 9.74
N PRO A 154 4.37 21.90 9.41
CA PRO A 154 4.08 22.93 10.40
C PRO A 154 3.20 22.40 11.54
N LYS A 155 3.49 22.82 12.79
CA LYS A 155 2.88 22.26 14.01
C LYS A 155 1.35 22.26 13.98
N GLU A 156 0.75 23.28 13.39
CA GLU A 156 -0.70 23.45 13.26
C GLU A 156 -1.35 22.46 12.28
N LYS A 157 -0.57 21.81 11.41
CA LYS A 157 -0.99 20.76 10.47
C LYS A 157 -0.37 19.39 10.76
N ALA A 158 0.54 19.32 11.74
CA ALA A 158 1.33 18.14 12.02
C ALA A 158 0.50 17.09 12.77
N GLY A 159 0.43 15.89 12.20
CA GLY A 159 -0.14 14.73 12.86
C GLY A 159 0.88 13.94 13.68
N LYS A 160 0.62 12.64 13.86
CA LYS A 160 1.45 11.76 14.69
C LYS A 160 2.41 10.86 13.93
N PHE A 161 2.32 10.78 12.60
CA PHE A 161 3.14 9.85 11.83
C PHE A 161 4.34 10.53 11.17
N CYS A 162 5.46 9.81 11.15
CA CYS A 162 6.62 10.16 10.35
C CYS A 162 6.76 9.13 9.23
N VAL A 163 6.98 9.56 8.00
CA VAL A 163 6.99 8.68 6.82
C VAL A 163 8.29 8.86 6.07
N ALA A 164 9.02 7.76 5.83
CA ALA A 164 10.12 7.74 4.88
C ALA A 164 9.69 6.96 3.64
N PHE A 165 9.95 7.49 2.45
CA PHE A 165 9.52 6.88 1.20
C PHE A 165 10.51 7.10 0.05
N ASP A 166 10.51 6.15 -0.87
CA ASP A 166 11.06 6.32 -2.22
C ASP A 166 9.85 6.45 -3.16
N PRO A 167 9.62 7.63 -3.76
CA PRO A 167 8.44 7.86 -4.58
C PRO A 167 8.45 7.04 -5.87
N LEU A 168 9.62 6.73 -6.46
CA LEU A 168 9.73 6.01 -7.72
C LEU A 168 11.02 5.17 -7.83
N ASP A 169 11.06 4.03 -7.15
CA ASP A 169 12.14 3.04 -7.25
C ASP A 169 12.27 2.48 -8.68
N GLY A 170 13.51 2.42 -9.15
CA GLY A 170 13.84 1.92 -10.49
C GLY A 170 13.53 2.90 -11.61
N SER A 171 13.41 4.20 -11.32
CA SER A 171 13.18 5.28 -12.28
C SER A 171 14.13 5.25 -13.49
N SER A 172 15.38 4.81 -13.29
CA SER A 172 16.35 4.55 -14.35
C SER A 172 15.82 3.64 -15.47
N ASN A 173 14.95 2.68 -15.15
CA ASN A 173 14.36 1.73 -16.08
C ASN A 173 13.00 2.15 -16.68
N ILE A 174 12.54 3.37 -16.42
CA ILE A 174 11.23 3.83 -16.91
C ILE A 174 11.19 3.98 -18.43
N ASP A 175 12.29 4.42 -19.03
CA ASP A 175 12.39 4.68 -20.47
C ASP A 175 12.36 3.38 -21.30
N CYS A 176 12.74 2.25 -20.69
CA CYS A 176 12.65 0.92 -21.28
C CYS A 176 11.38 0.14 -20.87
N ASN A 177 10.42 0.80 -20.22
CA ASN A 177 9.12 0.23 -19.79
C ASN A 177 9.24 -1.02 -18.90
N VAL A 178 10.28 -1.07 -18.08
CA VAL A 178 10.42 -2.12 -17.06
C VAL A 178 9.59 -1.75 -15.82
N SER A 179 9.29 -2.74 -14.98
CA SER A 179 8.55 -2.51 -13.74
C SER A 179 9.32 -1.62 -12.77
N VAL A 180 8.62 -0.64 -12.22
CA VAL A 180 9.11 0.34 -11.22
C VAL A 180 8.19 0.30 -10.00
N GLY A 181 8.48 1.06 -8.95
CA GLY A 181 7.63 1.01 -7.75
C GLY A 181 7.73 2.22 -6.84
N THR A 182 6.97 2.20 -5.75
CA THR A 182 7.11 3.15 -4.63
C THR A 182 7.35 2.35 -3.37
N ILE A 183 8.26 2.80 -2.50
CA ILE A 183 8.56 2.15 -1.22
C ILE A 183 8.19 3.12 -0.10
N PHE A 184 7.64 2.62 1.01
CA PHE A 184 7.34 3.46 2.15
C PHE A 184 7.51 2.73 3.49
N SER A 185 7.83 3.50 4.51
CA SER A 185 7.89 3.08 5.90
C SER A 185 7.25 4.15 6.78
N VAL A 186 6.53 3.71 7.80
CA VAL A 186 5.75 4.58 8.70
C VAL A 186 6.20 4.32 10.13
N TYR A 187 6.50 5.40 10.82
CA TYR A 187 6.80 5.45 12.24
C TYR A 187 5.77 6.32 12.94
N GLU A 188 5.49 6.01 14.20
CA GLU A 188 4.81 6.96 15.08
C GLU A 188 5.85 7.90 15.69
N ARG A 189 5.55 9.21 15.67
CA ARG A 189 6.36 10.26 16.28
C ARG A 189 6.58 9.96 17.76
N LYS A 190 7.80 10.19 18.26
CA LYS A 190 8.11 9.92 19.67
C LYS A 190 7.26 10.79 20.59
N ALA A 191 6.87 10.23 21.74
CA ALA A 191 6.13 10.97 22.74
C ALA A 191 6.91 12.21 23.19
N GLY A 192 6.27 13.38 23.14
CA GLY A 192 6.89 14.66 23.48
C GLY A 192 7.76 15.28 22.37
N SER A 193 7.95 14.61 21.24
CA SER A 193 8.57 15.22 20.06
C SER A 193 7.58 16.15 19.36
N GLU A 194 8.08 17.28 18.85
CA GLU A 194 7.32 18.19 18.01
C GLU A 194 7.41 17.84 16.51
N GLY A 195 8.17 16.80 16.15
CA GLY A 195 8.40 16.34 14.77
C GLY A 195 9.77 16.77 14.29
N THR A 196 10.74 15.88 14.42
CA THR A 196 12.12 16.10 13.95
C THR A 196 12.64 14.87 13.19
N VAL A 197 13.76 15.00 12.49
CA VAL A 197 14.34 13.86 11.73
C VAL A 197 14.71 12.68 12.63
N GLU A 198 15.01 12.93 13.91
CA GLU A 198 15.30 11.91 14.93
C GLU A 198 14.09 11.01 15.25
N ASP A 199 12.88 11.39 14.83
CA ASP A 199 11.70 10.52 14.88
C ASP A 199 11.73 9.42 13.81
N LEU A 200 12.55 9.57 12.77
CA LEU A 200 12.78 8.59 11.69
C LEU A 200 14.13 7.88 11.78
N LEU A 201 15.14 8.49 12.40
CA LEU A 201 16.46 7.88 12.63
C LEU A 201 16.39 6.81 13.74
N ARG A 202 15.67 5.73 13.44
CA ARG A 202 15.30 4.64 14.35
C ARG A 202 15.51 3.29 13.66
N SER A 203 15.44 2.22 14.44
CA SER A 203 15.52 0.87 13.88
C SER A 203 14.28 0.58 13.02
N GLY A 204 14.47 -0.09 11.87
CA GLY A 204 13.35 -0.54 11.02
C GLY A 204 12.40 -1.51 11.73
N ALA A 205 12.82 -2.13 12.84
CA ALA A 205 11.94 -2.94 13.69
C ALA A 205 10.86 -2.09 14.41
N GLU A 206 11.05 -0.77 14.50
CA GLU A 206 10.12 0.17 15.10
C GLU A 206 9.09 0.74 14.11
N CYS A 207 9.17 0.36 12.82
CA CYS A 207 8.14 0.68 11.83
C CYS A 207 6.80 0.10 12.29
N ILE A 208 5.77 0.95 12.37
CA ILE A 208 4.40 0.50 12.67
C ILE A 208 3.71 -0.08 11.43
N CYS A 209 4.14 0.36 10.25
CA CYS A 209 3.68 -0.12 8.95
C CYS A 209 4.78 0.11 7.91
N ALA A 210 4.97 -0.83 6.98
CA ALA A 210 5.88 -0.66 5.85
C ALA A 210 5.36 -1.46 4.64
N GLY A 211 5.72 -1.00 3.45
CA GLY A 211 5.26 -1.63 2.23
C GLY A 211 5.86 -1.02 0.98
N TYR A 212 5.38 -1.50 -0.15
CA TYR A 212 5.73 -1.01 -1.47
C TYR A 212 4.56 -1.20 -2.44
N CYS A 213 4.54 -0.42 -3.51
CA CYS A 213 3.64 -0.58 -4.64
C CYS A 213 4.45 -0.92 -5.88
N VAL A 214 4.09 -1.99 -6.59
CA VAL A 214 4.72 -2.39 -7.86
C VAL A 214 3.89 -1.85 -9.01
N TYR A 215 4.50 -1.07 -9.90
CA TYR A 215 3.89 -0.58 -11.14
C TYR A 215 4.33 -1.47 -12.31
N SER A 216 3.51 -2.45 -12.65
CA SER A 216 3.76 -3.38 -13.76
C SER A 216 2.52 -3.55 -14.63
N SER A 217 2.47 -4.62 -15.42
CA SER A 217 1.27 -5.05 -16.16
C SER A 217 0.02 -5.13 -15.27
N ALA A 218 0.20 -5.50 -14.00
CA ALA A 218 -0.74 -5.27 -12.92
C ALA A 218 -0.06 -4.39 -11.86
N VAL A 219 -0.86 -3.66 -11.09
CA VAL A 219 -0.38 -2.83 -9.98
C VAL A 219 -0.74 -3.51 -8.67
N GLU A 220 0.27 -3.86 -7.87
CA GLU A 220 0.07 -4.50 -6.56
C GLU A 220 0.67 -3.63 -5.45
N LEU A 221 -0.17 -3.21 -4.49
CA LEU A 221 0.25 -2.61 -3.23
C LEU A 221 0.43 -3.72 -2.19
N VAL A 222 1.64 -3.87 -1.66
CA VAL A 222 1.99 -4.88 -0.67
C VAL A 222 2.45 -4.17 0.61
N PHE A 223 1.86 -4.51 1.76
CA PHE A 223 2.29 -3.93 3.03
C PHE A 223 2.07 -4.89 4.22
N THR A 224 2.68 -4.54 5.34
CA THR A 224 2.52 -5.22 6.62
C THR A 224 2.45 -4.23 7.76
N PHE A 225 1.72 -4.59 8.82
CA PHE A 225 1.80 -3.91 10.11
C PHE A 225 2.93 -4.50 10.95
N GLN A 226 3.39 -3.78 11.97
CA GLN A 226 4.38 -4.28 12.92
C GLN A 226 3.92 -5.60 13.57
N GLY A 227 4.73 -6.65 13.46
CA GLY A 227 4.39 -7.99 13.96
C GLY A 227 3.22 -8.67 13.25
N GLY A 228 2.71 -8.08 12.16
CA GLY A 228 1.59 -8.58 11.38
C GLY A 228 1.99 -9.53 10.25
N LYS A 229 0.98 -9.89 9.45
CA LYS A 229 1.13 -10.64 8.21
C LYS A 229 1.32 -9.68 7.04
N VAL A 230 1.93 -10.15 5.97
CA VAL A 230 2.07 -9.39 4.71
C VAL A 230 0.81 -9.57 3.87
N HIS A 231 0.28 -8.48 3.33
CA HIS A 231 -0.94 -8.46 2.54
C HIS A 231 -0.69 -7.79 1.19
N GLY A 232 -1.25 -8.35 0.11
CA GLY A 232 -1.15 -7.82 -1.24
C GLY A 232 -2.53 -7.44 -1.80
N PHE A 233 -2.60 -6.25 -2.38
CA PHE A 233 -3.81 -5.68 -2.96
C PHE A 233 -3.55 -5.31 -4.42
N CYS A 234 -4.34 -5.85 -5.34
CA CYS A 234 -4.26 -5.51 -6.75
C CYS A 234 -5.16 -4.31 -7.05
N LEU A 235 -4.67 -3.34 -7.83
CA LEU A 235 -5.47 -2.23 -8.30
C LEU A 235 -6.42 -2.70 -9.41
N ASP A 236 -7.72 -2.61 -9.15
CA ASP A 236 -8.72 -2.68 -10.21
C ASP A 236 -8.84 -1.28 -10.84
N SER A 237 -8.33 -1.14 -12.06
CA SER A 237 -8.33 0.13 -12.79
C SER A 237 -9.72 0.56 -13.27
N THR A 238 -10.71 -0.33 -13.29
CA THR A 238 -12.07 -0.01 -13.72
C THR A 238 -12.85 0.77 -12.66
N ILE A 239 -12.60 0.45 -11.38
CA ILE A 239 -13.23 1.13 -10.24
C ILE A 239 -12.26 2.05 -9.48
N GLY A 240 -10.96 1.93 -9.73
CA GLY A 240 -9.93 2.75 -9.09
C GLY A 240 -9.67 2.37 -7.62
N GLU A 241 -9.85 1.10 -7.26
CA GLU A 241 -9.71 0.61 -5.89
C GLU A 241 -8.71 -0.55 -5.78
N PHE A 242 -7.96 -0.58 -4.68
CA PHE A 242 -7.08 -1.69 -4.34
C PHE A 242 -7.90 -2.80 -3.67
N VAL A 243 -7.99 -3.95 -4.33
CA VAL A 243 -8.75 -5.12 -3.89
C VAL A 243 -7.79 -6.14 -3.30
N HIS A 244 -8.12 -6.71 -2.13
CA HIS A 244 -7.27 -7.69 -1.46
C HIS A 244 -7.21 -9.00 -2.27
N THR A 245 -6.05 -9.30 -2.85
CA THR A 245 -5.86 -10.47 -3.71
C THR A 245 -4.92 -11.50 -3.10
N ARG A 246 -4.05 -11.10 -2.16
CA ARG A 246 -3.08 -11.99 -1.52
C ARG A 246 -3.13 -11.85 -0.01
N VAL A 247 -3.67 -12.87 0.65
CA VAL A 247 -3.75 -12.95 2.11
C VAL A 247 -2.48 -13.62 2.65
N ASN A 248 -1.83 -13.02 3.66
CA ASN A 248 -0.71 -13.64 4.37
C ASN A 248 0.39 -14.13 3.43
N MET A 249 0.95 -13.22 2.65
CA MET A 249 2.10 -13.52 1.78
C MET A 249 3.27 -13.97 2.65
N GLN A 250 3.84 -15.13 2.31
CA GLN A 250 4.98 -15.71 2.99
C GLN A 250 5.99 -16.17 1.93
N PHE A 251 7.26 -16.20 2.31
CA PHE A 251 8.24 -16.90 1.52
C PHE A 251 7.86 -18.38 1.41
N PRO A 252 8.13 -19.06 0.28
CA PRO A 252 7.89 -20.49 0.15
C PRO A 252 8.66 -21.29 1.21
N GLU A 253 8.04 -22.33 1.79
CA GLU A 253 8.53 -23.06 2.98
C GLU A 253 9.90 -23.77 2.79
N ASP A 254 10.37 -23.95 1.55
CA ASP A 254 11.68 -24.54 1.22
C ASP A 254 12.62 -23.54 0.49
N GLY A 255 12.41 -22.24 0.68
CA GLY A 255 13.15 -21.19 -0.04
C GLY A 255 12.74 -21.02 -1.50
N GLY A 256 11.82 -21.84 -2.00
CA GLY A 256 11.13 -21.67 -3.28
C GLY A 256 11.98 -22.00 -4.51
N LYS A 257 11.78 -21.22 -5.56
CA LYS A 257 12.57 -21.33 -6.80
C LYS A 257 14.01 -20.93 -6.51
N LYS A 258 14.94 -21.74 -7.04
CA LYS A 258 16.38 -21.45 -7.02
C LYS A 258 16.69 -20.29 -7.97
N ILE A 259 16.48 -19.06 -7.50
CA ILE A 259 16.73 -17.82 -8.22
C ILE A 259 17.70 -16.97 -7.40
N PHE A 260 18.69 -16.40 -8.08
CA PHE A 260 19.52 -15.34 -7.49
C PHE A 260 19.40 -14.08 -8.34
N SER A 261 19.43 -12.92 -7.67
CA SER A 261 19.22 -11.61 -8.28
C SER A 261 20.26 -10.63 -7.79
N CYS A 262 21.19 -10.26 -8.66
CA CYS A 262 22.22 -9.28 -8.40
C CYS A 262 22.77 -8.69 -9.71
N ASN A 263 23.38 -7.51 -9.63
CA ASN A 263 24.09 -6.91 -10.76
C ASN A 263 25.51 -7.49 -10.88
N GLU A 264 25.66 -8.59 -11.62
CA GLU A 264 26.97 -9.21 -11.85
C GLU A 264 28.00 -8.32 -12.56
N GLY A 265 27.59 -7.19 -13.15
CA GLY A 265 28.53 -6.18 -13.65
C GLY A 265 29.47 -5.64 -12.58
N ASN A 266 29.06 -5.71 -11.30
CA ASN A 266 29.84 -5.23 -10.15
C ASN A 266 30.72 -6.31 -9.50
N VAL A 267 30.85 -7.50 -10.09
CA VAL A 267 31.55 -8.64 -9.46
C VAL A 267 32.97 -8.32 -8.96
N ASN A 268 33.68 -7.44 -9.66
CA ASN A 268 35.05 -7.06 -9.29
C ASN A 268 35.12 -6.15 -8.04
N TYR A 269 34.00 -5.54 -7.64
CA TYR A 269 33.90 -4.69 -6.45
C TYR A 269 33.38 -5.44 -5.22
N TRP A 270 32.81 -6.63 -5.41
CA TRP A 270 32.26 -7.44 -4.33
C TRP A 270 33.37 -8.01 -3.44
N ASP A 271 33.04 -8.17 -2.16
CA ASP A 271 33.90 -8.92 -1.25
C ASP A 271 33.96 -10.41 -1.61
N LYS A 272 34.95 -11.11 -1.05
CA LYS A 272 35.19 -12.51 -1.36
C LYS A 272 33.99 -13.42 -1.00
N PRO A 273 33.33 -13.26 0.18
CA PRO A 273 32.14 -14.03 0.52
C PRO A 273 31.01 -13.94 -0.52
N ILE A 274 30.70 -12.74 -1.04
CA ILE A 274 29.66 -12.56 -2.05
C ILE A 274 30.06 -13.20 -3.37
N GLN A 275 31.31 -13.02 -3.81
CA GLN A 275 31.81 -13.68 -5.02
C GLN A 275 31.70 -15.21 -4.92
N ASP A 276 32.07 -15.78 -3.77
CA ASP A 276 32.02 -17.22 -3.54
C ASP A 276 30.58 -17.74 -3.49
N ALA A 277 29.66 -17.01 -2.86
CA ALA A 277 28.25 -17.35 -2.82
C ALA A 277 27.62 -17.36 -4.24
N VAL A 278 27.87 -16.32 -5.03
CA VAL A 278 27.38 -16.24 -6.42
C VAL A 278 28.01 -17.32 -7.30
N ALA A 279 29.30 -17.61 -7.11
CA ALA A 279 29.95 -18.72 -7.80
C ALA A 279 29.31 -20.06 -7.43
N GLU A 280 28.93 -20.27 -6.16
CA GLU A 280 28.25 -21.49 -5.71
C GLU A 280 26.84 -21.64 -6.32
N PHE A 281 26.08 -20.55 -6.43
CA PHE A 281 24.77 -20.55 -7.09
C PHE A 281 24.82 -21.06 -8.54
N LYS A 282 25.96 -20.90 -9.22
CA LYS A 282 26.18 -21.30 -10.62
C LYS A 282 26.66 -22.74 -10.79
N LYS A 283 26.95 -23.46 -9.70
CA LYS A 283 27.48 -24.83 -9.74
C LYS A 283 26.38 -25.90 -9.70
N GLY A 284 26.78 -27.13 -9.99
CA GLY A 284 25.97 -28.33 -9.82
C GLY A 284 25.05 -28.66 -11.00
N PRO A 285 24.34 -29.82 -10.95
CA PRO A 285 23.50 -30.29 -12.06
C PRO A 285 22.20 -29.48 -12.22
N LYS A 286 21.83 -28.69 -11.21
CA LYS A 286 20.66 -27.79 -11.20
C LYS A 286 21.06 -26.44 -10.58
N PRO A 287 21.79 -25.59 -11.32
CA PRO A 287 22.22 -24.28 -10.82
C PRO A 287 21.02 -23.36 -10.60
N TYR A 288 21.22 -22.31 -9.82
CA TYR A 288 20.22 -21.26 -9.66
C TYR A 288 20.07 -20.49 -10.97
N THR A 289 18.85 -20.04 -11.22
CA THR A 289 18.52 -19.19 -12.36
C THR A 289 18.81 -17.73 -12.01
N ALA A 290 19.62 -17.06 -12.83
CA ALA A 290 19.84 -15.62 -12.70
C ALA A 290 18.59 -14.84 -13.16
N ARG A 291 18.11 -13.92 -12.33
CA ARG A 291 17.08 -12.94 -12.69
C ARG A 291 17.46 -11.61 -12.05
N TYR A 292 17.66 -10.57 -12.85
CA TYR A 292 17.91 -9.23 -12.34
C TYR A 292 17.12 -8.26 -13.20
N VAL A 293 16.06 -7.69 -12.64
CA VAL A 293 15.19 -6.74 -13.35
C VAL A 293 15.85 -5.37 -13.37
N GLY A 294 16.57 -5.02 -12.30
CA GLY A 294 17.24 -3.72 -12.16
C GLY A 294 16.40 -2.68 -11.42
N SER A 295 15.23 -3.05 -10.92
CA SER A 295 14.40 -2.24 -10.00
C SER A 295 14.18 -3.05 -8.72
N MET A 296 14.56 -2.50 -7.57
CA MET A 296 14.56 -3.23 -6.29
C MET A 296 13.17 -3.79 -5.96
N VAL A 297 12.11 -3.00 -6.15
CA VAL A 297 10.72 -3.39 -5.89
C VAL A 297 10.33 -4.60 -6.73
N ALA A 298 10.68 -4.64 -8.01
CA ALA A 298 10.34 -5.75 -8.89
C ALA A 298 11.10 -7.04 -8.53
N ASP A 299 12.39 -6.92 -8.21
CA ASP A 299 13.22 -8.05 -7.81
C ASP A 299 12.81 -8.60 -6.43
N ILE A 300 12.50 -7.74 -5.46
CA ILE A 300 11.99 -8.13 -4.14
C ILE A 300 10.60 -8.75 -4.25
N HIS A 301 9.69 -8.17 -5.03
CA HIS A 301 8.34 -8.72 -5.19
C HIS A 301 8.37 -10.14 -5.77
N ARG A 302 9.21 -10.37 -6.79
CA ARG A 302 9.46 -11.72 -7.31
C ARG A 302 10.04 -12.64 -6.23
N THR A 303 11.02 -12.15 -5.47
CA THR A 303 11.70 -12.94 -4.43
C THR A 303 10.72 -13.33 -3.32
N LEU A 304 9.80 -12.44 -2.93
CA LEU A 304 8.74 -12.73 -1.95
C LEU A 304 7.79 -13.83 -2.45
N LEU A 305 7.36 -13.76 -3.72
CA LEU A 305 6.39 -14.71 -4.28
C LEU A 305 6.99 -16.06 -4.67
N TYR A 306 8.21 -16.05 -5.22
CA TYR A 306 8.84 -17.24 -5.78
C TYR A 306 9.95 -17.80 -4.91
N GLY A 307 10.38 -17.09 -3.86
CA GLY A 307 11.59 -17.43 -3.13
C GLY A 307 12.87 -17.08 -3.92
N GLY A 308 13.99 -17.62 -3.47
CA GLY A 308 15.33 -17.25 -3.93
C GLY A 308 15.95 -16.13 -3.10
N ILE A 309 16.92 -15.44 -3.68
CA ILE A 309 17.71 -14.40 -3.01
C ILE A 309 17.90 -13.18 -3.90
N TYR A 310 17.72 -11.99 -3.31
CA TYR A 310 18.10 -10.70 -3.87
C TYR A 310 19.31 -10.15 -3.12
N MET A 311 20.28 -9.60 -3.85
CA MET A 311 21.52 -9.07 -3.29
C MET A 311 21.86 -7.75 -3.99
N TYR A 312 22.16 -6.73 -3.18
CA TYR A 312 22.74 -5.46 -3.62
C TYR A 312 23.96 -5.14 -2.72
N PRO A 313 25.05 -5.92 -2.86
CA PRO A 313 26.23 -5.85 -2.02
C PRO A 313 27.19 -4.72 -2.40
#